data_AF-A2SK53-F1
#
_entry.id   AF-A2SK53-F1
#
_cell.length_a   1.000
_cell.length_b   1.000
_cell.length_c   1.000
_cell.angle_alpha   90.00
_cell.angle_beta   90.00
_cell.angle_gamma   90.00
#
_symmetry.space_group_name_H-M   'P 1'
#
loop_
_entity.id
_entity.type
_entity.pdbx_description
1 polymer ?
#
loop_
_entity_poly.entity_id
_entity_poly.type
_entity_poly.pdbx_seq_one_letter_code
_entity_poly.pdbx_strand_id
1 'polypeptide(L)'
;MRLHGYGLLPEEYRKKFVDKVSAYAIEGDDLYALKDSDIRSMFVGEEFETLRLQVRDVLLPRFSEVRKEAQDSHDSSESPEEHLDGILESLNTLEDQFGGDEDALRIITREKKAANDWISEAEPPEPKISARALGSVGVQEEKHGTRSIFDDIDD
;
A
#
# COMPACT_ATOMS: atom_id res chain seq x y z
N MET A 1 -13.39 -17.78 -2.49
CA MET A 1 -12.65 -18.83 -3.23
C MET A 1 -13.10 -20.26 -2.93
N ARG A 2 -13.52 -20.59 -1.70
CA ARG A 2 -14.07 -21.91 -1.33
C ARG A 2 -15.12 -22.48 -2.29
N LEU A 3 -16.09 -21.68 -2.76
CA LEU A 3 -17.14 -22.17 -3.67
C LEU A 3 -16.57 -22.69 -4.99
N HIS A 4 -15.59 -22.01 -5.58
CA HIS A 4 -14.91 -22.49 -6.78
C HIS A 4 -14.05 -23.71 -6.49
N GLY A 5 -13.33 -23.73 -5.35
CA GLY A 5 -12.54 -24.89 -4.92
C GLY A 5 -13.37 -26.17 -4.73
N TYR A 6 -14.67 -26.05 -4.45
CA TYR A 6 -15.61 -27.17 -4.38
C TYR A 6 -16.42 -27.39 -5.68
N GLY A 7 -16.15 -26.66 -6.76
CA GLY A 7 -16.90 -26.73 -8.02
C GLY A 7 -18.36 -26.26 -7.91
N LEU A 8 -18.69 -25.54 -6.84
CA LEU A 8 -20.03 -25.04 -6.53
C LEU A 8 -20.30 -23.65 -7.12
N LEU A 9 -19.26 -22.96 -7.60
CA LEU A 9 -19.40 -21.68 -8.28
C LEU A 9 -19.74 -21.92 -9.76
N PRO A 10 -20.94 -21.52 -10.24
CA PRO A 10 -21.26 -21.62 -11.65
C PRO A 10 -20.30 -20.81 -12.51
N GLU A 11 -19.95 -21.35 -13.66
CA GLU A 11 -18.94 -20.79 -14.56
C GLU A 11 -19.24 -19.35 -15.00
N GLU A 12 -20.52 -19.00 -15.17
CA GLU A 12 -20.95 -17.64 -15.51
C GLU A 12 -20.52 -16.61 -14.45
N TYR A 13 -20.65 -16.96 -13.17
CA TYR A 13 -20.27 -16.07 -12.07
C TYR A 13 -18.76 -16.00 -11.88
N ARG A 14 -18.05 -17.11 -12.12
CA ARG A 14 -16.58 -17.11 -12.15
C ARG A 14 -16.06 -16.14 -13.21
N LYS A 15 -16.58 -16.21 -14.44
CA LYS A 15 -16.18 -15.30 -15.53
C LYS A 15 -16.45 -13.84 -15.20
N LYS A 16 -17.65 -13.52 -14.72
CA LYS A 16 -17.99 -12.16 -14.28
C LYS A 16 -17.04 -11.63 -13.19
N PHE A 17 -16.63 -12.51 -12.27
CA PHE A 17 -15.66 -12.15 -11.25
C PHE A 17 -14.28 -11.88 -11.87
N VAL A 18 -13.78 -12.79 -12.71
CA VAL A 18 -12.50 -12.64 -13.43
C VAL A 18 -12.48 -11.36 -14.24
N ASP A 19 -13.52 -11.09 -15.03
CA ASP A 19 -13.64 -9.86 -15.84
C ASP A 19 -13.55 -8.60 -14.98
N LYS A 20 -14.16 -8.61 -13.78
CA LYS A 20 -14.14 -7.47 -12.87
C LYS A 20 -12.80 -7.25 -12.20
N VAL A 21 -12.17 -8.30 -11.67
CA VAL A 21 -10.84 -8.15 -11.06
C VAL A 21 -9.78 -7.82 -12.10
N SER A 22 -9.92 -8.32 -13.33
CA SER A 22 -9.07 -7.95 -14.44
C SER A 22 -9.22 -6.47 -14.82
N ALA A 23 -10.45 -5.94 -14.85
CA ALA A 23 -10.68 -4.53 -15.12
C ALA A 23 -10.00 -3.63 -14.08
N TYR A 24 -10.20 -3.90 -12.79
CA TYR A 24 -9.55 -3.11 -11.73
C TYR A 24 -8.02 -3.18 -11.79
N ALA A 25 -7.46 -4.35 -12.11
CA ALA A 25 -6.03 -4.49 -12.27
C ALA A 25 -5.47 -3.74 -13.48
N ILE A 26 -6.23 -3.63 -14.58
CA ILE A 26 -5.81 -2.88 -15.77
C ILE A 26 -5.96 -1.36 -15.56
N GLU A 27 -6.98 -0.94 -14.80
CA GLU A 27 -7.21 0.46 -14.44
C GLU A 27 -6.16 0.97 -13.44
N GLY A 28 -5.56 0.08 -12.65
CA GLY A 28 -4.53 0.40 -11.66
C GLY A 28 -5.09 0.55 -10.24
N ASP A 29 -6.36 0.23 -10.04
CA ASP A 29 -7.07 0.34 -8.77
C ASP A 29 -6.73 -0.80 -7.81
N ASP A 30 -6.67 -2.03 -8.33
CA ASP A 30 -6.47 -3.24 -7.51
C ASP A 30 -5.64 -4.29 -8.25
N LEU A 31 -4.40 -4.50 -7.77
CA LEU A 31 -3.47 -5.50 -8.30
C LEU A 31 -3.43 -6.80 -7.47
N TYR A 32 -4.30 -6.98 -6.48
CA TYR A 32 -4.34 -8.21 -5.67
C TYR A 32 -4.58 -9.46 -6.52
N ALA A 33 -5.26 -9.34 -7.66
CA ALA A 33 -5.42 -10.46 -8.60
C ALA A 33 -4.09 -11.05 -9.11
N LEU A 34 -3.00 -10.27 -9.10
CA LEU A 34 -1.68 -10.72 -9.50
C LEU A 34 -0.90 -11.38 -8.34
N LYS A 35 -1.20 -11.02 -7.09
CA LYS A 35 -0.46 -11.44 -5.89
C LYS A 35 -1.15 -12.57 -5.12
N ASP A 36 -2.47 -12.50 -4.97
CA ASP A 36 -3.24 -13.41 -4.12
C ASP A 36 -3.49 -14.76 -4.83
N SER A 37 -3.05 -15.85 -4.20
CA SER A 37 -3.16 -17.19 -4.78
C SER A 37 -4.60 -17.64 -4.92
N ASP A 38 -5.48 -17.22 -4.01
CA ASP A 38 -6.86 -17.64 -4.03
C ASP A 38 -7.61 -16.90 -5.15
N ILE A 39 -7.35 -15.61 -5.38
CA ILE A 39 -7.85 -14.85 -6.54
C ILE A 39 -7.31 -15.40 -7.84
N ARG A 40 -6.01 -15.66 -7.90
CA ARG A 40 -5.38 -16.28 -9.06
C ARG A 40 -5.99 -17.63 -9.41
N SER A 41 -6.43 -18.41 -8.41
CA SER A 41 -7.07 -19.70 -8.66
C SER A 41 -8.41 -19.63 -9.41
N MET A 42 -9.03 -18.43 -9.53
CA MET A 42 -10.25 -18.25 -10.33
C MET A 42 -9.99 -18.20 -11.83
N PHE A 43 -8.77 -17.90 -12.24
CA PHE A 43 -8.39 -17.81 -13.64
C PHE A 43 -8.13 -19.22 -14.19
N VAL A 44 -8.64 -19.48 -15.39
CA VAL A 44 -8.55 -20.78 -16.05
C VAL A 44 -7.86 -20.63 -17.40
N GLY A 45 -6.99 -21.58 -17.75
CA GLY A 45 -6.30 -21.58 -19.04
C GLY A 45 -5.39 -20.36 -19.19
N GLU A 46 -5.62 -19.57 -20.25
CA GLU A 46 -4.80 -18.41 -20.62
C GLU A 46 -5.31 -17.08 -20.03
N GLU A 47 -6.40 -17.10 -19.25
CA GLU A 47 -7.02 -15.89 -18.69
C GLU A 47 -6.04 -15.09 -17.82
N PHE A 48 -5.23 -15.77 -16.99
CA PHE A 48 -4.26 -15.09 -16.12
C PHE A 48 -3.10 -14.47 -16.91
N GLU A 49 -2.54 -15.20 -17.90
CA GLU A 49 -1.47 -14.65 -18.73
C GLU A 49 -1.97 -13.50 -19.60
N THR A 50 -3.23 -13.55 -20.04
CA THR A 50 -3.87 -12.43 -20.74
C THR A 50 -3.93 -11.19 -19.85
N LEU A 51 -4.39 -11.34 -18.61
CA LEU A 51 -4.39 -10.23 -17.64
C LEU A 51 -2.97 -9.69 -17.44
N ARG A 52 -1.99 -10.56 -17.24
CA ARG A 52 -0.60 -10.17 -17.03
C ARG A 52 -0.04 -9.37 -18.21
N LEU A 53 -0.31 -9.79 -19.44
CA LEU A 53 0.08 -9.05 -20.64
C LEU A 53 -0.65 -7.69 -20.74
N GLN A 54 -1.93 -7.64 -20.40
CA GLN A 54 -2.67 -6.37 -20.40
C GLN A 54 -2.15 -5.39 -19.34
N VAL A 55 -1.83 -5.86 -18.13
CA VAL A 55 -1.20 -5.04 -17.10
C VAL A 55 0.15 -4.51 -17.60
N ARG A 56 0.95 -5.36 -18.26
CA ARG A 56 2.23 -4.94 -18.83
C ARG A 56 2.09 -3.89 -19.93
N ASP A 57 1.19 -4.12 -20.89
CA ASP A 57 1.15 -3.32 -22.12
C ASP A 57 0.22 -2.10 -22.00
N VAL A 58 -0.73 -2.12 -21.05
CA VAL A 58 -1.73 -1.04 -20.85
C VAL A 58 -1.47 -0.28 -19.57
N LEU A 59 -1.35 -0.96 -18.42
CA LEU A 59 -1.19 -0.29 -17.13
C LEU A 59 0.21 0.31 -16.99
N LEU A 60 1.28 -0.47 -17.16
CA LEU A 60 2.65 0.03 -16.87
C LEU A 60 2.99 1.34 -17.59
N PRO A 61 2.73 1.51 -18.91
CA PRO A 61 3.01 2.77 -19.59
C PRO A 61 2.21 3.95 -19.04
N ARG A 62 0.99 3.68 -18.53
CA ARG A 62 0.07 4.68 -17.98
C ARG A 62 0.17 4.84 -16.46
N PHE A 63 0.99 4.04 -15.77
CA PHE A 63 1.08 4.07 -14.31
C PHE A 63 1.50 5.46 -13.78
N SER A 64 2.23 6.23 -14.58
CA SER A 64 2.55 7.63 -14.25
C SER A 64 1.32 8.54 -14.15
N GLU A 65 0.23 8.24 -14.87
CA GLU A 65 -1.06 8.93 -14.76
C GLU A 65 -1.76 8.54 -13.46
N VAL A 66 -1.85 7.24 -13.19
CA VAL A 66 -2.44 6.68 -11.95
C VAL A 66 -1.78 7.28 -10.71
N ARG A 67 -0.44 7.32 -10.68
CA ARG A 67 0.31 7.96 -9.59
C ARG A 67 -0.04 9.43 -9.44
N LYS A 68 -0.14 10.19 -10.53
CA LYS A 68 -0.45 11.63 -10.47
C LYS A 68 -1.87 11.88 -9.99
N GLU A 69 -2.83 11.08 -10.42
CA GLU A 69 -4.22 11.16 -9.94
C GLU A 69 -4.32 10.86 -8.45
N ALA A 70 -3.58 9.86 -7.96
CA ALA A 70 -3.43 9.61 -6.53
C ALA A 70 -2.78 10.81 -5.80
N GLN A 71 -1.75 11.43 -6.36
CA GLN A 71 -1.11 12.62 -5.78
C GLN A 71 -2.06 13.83 -5.74
N ASP A 72 -2.82 14.07 -6.81
CA ASP A 72 -3.74 15.20 -6.92
C ASP A 72 -4.96 15.07 -5.98
N SER A 73 -5.29 13.85 -5.56
CA SER A 73 -6.37 13.57 -4.61
C SER A 73 -5.94 13.58 -3.14
N HIS A 74 -4.65 13.81 -2.86
CA HIS A 74 -4.14 13.91 -1.49
C HIS A 74 -4.73 15.10 -0.74
N ASP A 75 -5.26 14.87 0.46
CA ASP A 75 -5.62 15.94 1.39
C ASP A 75 -4.42 16.29 2.26
N SER A 76 -4.09 17.58 2.34
CA SER A 76 -2.97 18.09 3.16
C SER A 76 -3.04 17.75 4.66
N SER A 77 -4.17 17.28 5.16
CA SER A 77 -4.35 16.81 6.54
C SER A 77 -3.96 15.34 6.75
N GLU A 78 -3.81 14.57 5.67
CA GLU A 78 -3.42 13.16 5.69
C GLU A 78 -1.91 12.99 5.46
N SER A 79 -1.33 11.91 5.98
CA SER A 79 0.07 11.60 5.73
C SER A 79 0.29 11.27 4.24
N PRO A 80 1.20 11.96 3.53
CA PRO A 80 1.51 11.65 2.14
C PRO A 80 2.00 10.20 1.94
N GLU A 81 2.72 9.67 2.93
CA GLU A 81 3.22 8.28 2.92
C GLU A 81 2.07 7.28 3.01
N GLU A 82 1.17 7.45 3.99
CA GLU A 82 0.01 6.55 4.15
C GLU A 82 -0.93 6.63 2.94
N HIS A 83 -1.11 7.83 2.37
CA HIS A 83 -1.94 8.05 1.19
C HIS A 83 -1.41 7.33 -0.05
N LEU A 84 -0.09 7.31 -0.26
CA LEU A 84 0.53 6.64 -1.41
C LEU A 84 0.96 5.19 -1.15
N ASP A 85 0.73 4.65 0.05
CA ASP A 85 1.14 3.28 0.39
C ASP A 85 0.55 2.25 -0.59
N GLY A 86 -0.74 2.38 -0.94
CA GLY A 86 -1.38 1.51 -1.94
C GLY A 86 -0.73 1.56 -3.35
N ILE A 87 -0.22 2.73 -3.76
CA ILE A 87 0.53 2.88 -5.01
C ILE A 87 1.90 2.21 -4.90
N LEU A 88 2.58 2.34 -3.76
CA LEU A 88 3.87 1.68 -3.51
C LEU A 88 3.72 0.17 -3.43
N GLU A 89 2.69 -0.35 -2.75
CA GLU A 89 2.33 -1.77 -2.73
C GLU A 89 2.04 -2.31 -4.13
N SER A 90 1.31 -1.54 -4.94
CA SER A 90 1.03 -1.86 -6.33
C SER A 90 2.32 -1.97 -7.16
N LEU A 91 3.23 -1.00 -7.01
CA LEU A 91 4.53 -1.04 -7.68
C LEU A 91 5.43 -2.19 -7.20
N ASN A 92 5.37 -2.56 -5.91
CA ASN A 92 6.04 -3.76 -5.39
C ASN A 92 5.46 -5.03 -6.03
N THR A 93 4.14 -5.13 -6.13
CA THR A 93 3.47 -6.26 -6.79
C THR A 93 3.87 -6.37 -8.26
N LEU A 94 3.96 -5.25 -8.98
CA LEU A 94 4.40 -5.24 -10.37
C LEU A 94 5.88 -5.65 -10.51
N GLU A 95 6.74 -5.23 -9.59
CA GLU A 95 8.14 -5.64 -9.57
C GLU A 95 8.27 -7.16 -9.41
N ASP A 96 7.51 -7.76 -8.50
CA ASP A 96 7.51 -9.21 -8.29
C ASP A 96 7.01 -9.98 -9.54
N GLN A 97 6.02 -9.44 -10.26
CA GLN A 97 5.44 -10.09 -11.45
C GLN A 97 6.28 -9.94 -12.72
N PHE A 98 7.00 -8.82 -12.84
CA PHE A 98 7.77 -8.45 -14.03
C PHE A 98 9.27 -8.35 -13.80
N GLY A 99 9.80 -8.98 -12.74
CA GLY A 99 11.23 -8.97 -12.42
C GLY A 99 12.18 -9.49 -13.50
N GLY A 100 11.66 -10.19 -14.52
CA GLY A 100 12.42 -10.63 -15.69
C GLY A 100 12.34 -9.71 -16.91
N ASP A 101 11.53 -8.65 -16.87
CA ASP A 101 11.34 -7.69 -17.96
C ASP A 101 12.05 -6.37 -17.62
N GLU A 102 13.18 -6.11 -18.27
CA GLU A 102 13.99 -4.92 -18.02
C GLU A 102 13.24 -3.61 -18.30
N ASP A 103 12.37 -3.58 -19.31
CA ASP A 103 11.64 -2.37 -19.67
C ASP A 103 10.54 -2.09 -18.65
N ALA A 104 9.84 -3.13 -18.18
CA ALA A 104 8.91 -3.01 -17.07
C ALA A 104 9.61 -2.52 -15.80
N LEU A 105 10.75 -3.10 -15.44
CA LEU A 105 11.52 -2.70 -14.26
C LEU A 105 12.01 -1.25 -14.31
N ARG A 106 12.41 -0.76 -15.49
CA ARG A 106 12.77 0.65 -15.67
C ARG A 106 11.61 1.58 -15.36
N ILE A 107 10.41 1.25 -15.84
CA ILE A 107 9.20 2.03 -15.57
C ILE A 107 8.87 1.98 -14.08
N ILE A 108 8.82 0.78 -13.49
CA ILE A 108 8.48 0.58 -12.08
C ILE A 108 9.44 1.34 -11.16
N THR A 109 10.75 1.22 -11.40
CA THR A 109 11.79 1.91 -10.60
C THR A 109 11.65 3.43 -10.70
N ARG A 110 11.38 3.95 -11.91
CA ARG A 110 11.15 5.37 -12.14
C ARG A 110 9.93 5.87 -11.36
N GLU A 111 8.81 5.16 -11.43
CA GLU A 111 7.58 5.57 -10.74
C GLU A 111 7.70 5.43 -9.22
N LYS A 112 8.37 4.38 -8.71
CA LYS A 112 8.68 4.27 -7.27
C LYS A 112 9.48 5.47 -6.79
N LYS A 113 10.52 5.85 -7.54
CA LYS A 113 11.32 7.02 -7.19
C LYS A 113 10.47 8.29 -7.20
N ALA A 114 9.66 8.50 -8.25
CA ALA A 114 8.81 9.68 -8.36
C ALA A 114 7.74 9.78 -7.26
N ALA A 115 7.22 8.64 -6.79
CA ALA A 115 6.32 8.58 -5.63
C ALA A 115 7.05 9.00 -4.34
N ASN A 116 8.22 8.41 -4.06
CA ASN A 116 9.01 8.73 -2.86
C ASN A 116 9.52 10.18 -2.84
N ASP A 117 9.96 10.70 -4.00
CA ASP A 117 10.38 12.10 -4.15
C ASP A 117 9.21 13.03 -3.78
N TRP A 118 7.99 12.73 -4.26
CA TRP A 118 6.80 13.52 -3.92
C TRP A 118 6.41 13.40 -2.45
N ILE A 119 6.47 12.21 -1.84
CA ILE A 119 6.20 12.03 -0.40
C ILE A 119 7.13 12.94 0.41
N SER A 120 8.42 12.95 0.06
CA SER A 120 9.44 13.77 0.72
C SER A 120 9.21 15.28 0.55
N GLU A 121 8.62 15.69 -0.58
CA GLU A 121 8.28 17.10 -0.85
C GLU A 121 6.99 17.54 -0.15
N ALA A 122 6.01 16.64 -0.02
CA ALA A 122 4.71 16.89 0.58
C ALA A 122 4.72 16.81 2.12
N GLU A 123 5.69 16.11 2.71
CA GLU A 123 5.79 15.97 4.15
C GLU A 123 6.11 17.33 4.83
N PRO A 124 5.29 17.77 5.80
CA PRO A 124 5.54 19.02 6.49
C PRO A 124 6.87 18.95 7.26
N PRO A 125 7.66 20.03 7.30
CA PRO A 125 8.94 20.03 8.00
C PRO A 125 8.70 19.68 9.47
N GLU A 126 9.47 18.71 9.98
CA GLU A 126 9.39 18.31 11.39
C GLU A 126 9.36 19.55 12.28
N PRO A 127 8.39 19.67 13.21
CA PRO A 127 8.36 20.78 14.12
C PRO A 127 9.69 20.77 14.86
N LYS A 128 10.47 21.84 14.74
CA LYS A 128 11.72 22.02 15.48
C LYS A 128 11.37 21.89 16.97
N ILE A 129 11.60 20.71 17.54
CA ILE A 129 11.47 20.50 18.98
C ILE A 129 12.64 21.28 19.56
N SER A 130 12.41 22.56 19.89
CA SER A 130 13.35 23.29 20.73
C SER A 130 13.52 22.43 21.97
N ALA A 131 14.75 22.02 22.26
CA ALA A 131 15.07 21.31 23.49
C ALA A 131 14.37 22.04 24.63
N ARG A 132 13.38 21.39 25.26
CA ARG A 132 12.73 21.97 26.43
C ARG A 132 13.86 22.18 27.43
N ALA A 133 14.22 23.44 27.67
CA ALA A 133 15.09 23.78 28.78
C ALA A 133 14.30 23.37 30.03
N LEU A 134 14.63 22.21 30.58
CA LEU A 134 14.16 21.79 31.88
C LEU A 134 14.76 22.80 32.86
N GLY A 135 14.00 23.86 33.12
CA GLY A 135 14.37 24.85 34.12
C GLY A 135 14.67 24.10 35.40
N SER A 136 15.87 24.29 35.95
CA SER A 136 16.24 23.75 37.24
C SER A 136 15.25 24.29 38.27
N VAL A 137 14.20 23.52 38.54
CA VAL A 137 13.33 23.75 39.68
C VAL A 137 14.25 23.60 40.89
N GLY A 138 14.56 24.73 41.53
CA GLY A 138 15.25 24.71 42.81
C GLY A 138 14.48 23.77 43.72
N VAL A 139 15.16 22.74 44.21
CA VAL A 139 14.60 21.78 45.16
C VAL A 139 14.22 22.58 46.40
N GLN A 140 12.95 22.95 46.52
CA GLN A 140 12.36 23.25 47.80
C GLN A 140 11.89 21.92 48.36
N GLU A 141 12.64 21.43 49.34
CA GLU A 141 12.22 20.35 50.22
C GLU A 141 10.93 20.76 50.92
N GLU A 142 9.79 20.20 50.52
CA GLU A 142 8.69 19.97 51.45
C GLU A 142 8.24 18.52 51.35
N LYS A 143 8.59 17.76 52.39
CA LYS A 143 8.15 16.40 52.66
C LYS A 143 6.63 16.39 52.85
N HIS A 144 5.87 15.69 52.02
CA HIS A 144 4.64 15.02 52.45
C HIS A 144 4.25 13.88 51.50
N GLY A 145 4.08 12.67 52.06
CA GLY A 145 3.21 11.64 51.48
C GLY A 145 3.88 10.36 51.00
N THR A 146 4.24 9.47 51.92
CA THR A 146 4.42 8.04 51.64
C THR A 146 3.08 7.41 51.28
N ARG A 147 2.72 7.42 49.99
CA ARG A 147 1.70 6.53 49.45
C ARG A 147 2.30 5.79 48.25
N SER A 148 2.80 4.58 48.51
CA SER A 148 3.15 3.60 47.49
C SER A 148 1.92 3.29 46.65
N ILE A 149 2.05 3.43 45.34
CA ILE A 149 1.02 3.18 44.32
C ILE A 149 1.10 1.74 43.79
N PHE A 150 1.96 0.89 44.36
CA PHE A 150 2.30 -0.43 43.87
C PHE A 150 2.43 -1.41 45.05
N ASP A 151 1.33 -1.72 45.73
CA ASP A 151 1.35 -2.68 46.85
C ASP A 151 0.07 -3.53 46.92
N ASP A 152 -0.51 -3.89 45.76
CA ASP A 152 -1.65 -4.80 45.70
C ASP A 152 -1.60 -5.65 44.41
N ILE A 153 -0.60 -6.53 44.32
CA ILE A 153 -0.69 -7.75 43.51
C ILE A 153 -0.02 -8.86 44.31
N ASP A 154 -0.80 -9.51 45.17
CA ASP A 154 -0.52 -10.87 45.68
C ASP A 154 -1.48 -11.85 44.98
N ASP A 155 -0.93 -13.04 44.66
CA ASP A 155 -1.46 -14.19 43.88
C ASP A 155 -2.91 -14.65 44.19
#